data_AF-A0A2A4MAE1-F1
#
_entry.id   AF-A0A2A4MAE1-F1
#
_cell.length_a   1.000
_cell.length_b   1.000
_cell.length_c   1.000
_cell.angle_alpha   90.00
_cell.angle_beta   90.00
_cell.angle_gamma   90.00
#
_symmetry.space_group_name_H-M   'P 1'
#
loop_
_entity.id
_entity.type
_entity.pdbx_description
1 polymer ?
#
loop_
_entity_poly.entity_id
_entity_poly.type
_entity_poly.pdbx_seq_one_letter_code
_entity_poly.pdbx_strand_id
1 'polypeptide(L)'
;MSWIKDGAKNDSKLTPEFERLEIVPPSLRFTESGQTQRLQAIVHWKDGSIEDVTQLTRFRSNDESIATVNEIGIATATVSGDTHIIAFYDNGIQPVPGYRPVSDKLGDAYPEAAATSEVDQLIVAKLRTLGVVPSEAKCADKYAILRGVNHTLAAHRLGAEYLMTGNRPLPSLKYPTYGAVISKELGGPRDIPRSVAIPK
;
A
#
# COMPACT_ATOMS: atom_id res chain seq x y z
N MET A 1 47.23 -6.50 -22.66
CA MET A 1 46.50 -7.39 -21.72
C MET A 1 47.24 -7.51 -20.38
N SER A 2 47.59 -6.40 -19.70
CA SER A 2 48.30 -6.47 -18.40
C SER A 2 47.36 -6.80 -17.24
N TRP A 3 46.13 -6.26 -17.25
CA TRP A 3 45.18 -6.36 -16.13
C TRP A 3 44.72 -7.80 -15.79
N ILE A 4 44.75 -8.72 -16.77
CA ILE A 4 44.43 -10.14 -16.54
C ILE A 4 45.64 -10.90 -15.95
N LYS A 5 46.86 -10.50 -16.31
CA LYS A 5 48.10 -11.12 -15.78
C LYS A 5 48.42 -10.66 -14.36
N ASP A 6 48.06 -9.42 -14.03
CA ASP A 6 48.38 -8.83 -12.73
C ASP A 6 47.43 -9.28 -11.61
N GLY A 7 46.28 -9.87 -11.96
CA GLY A 7 45.22 -10.24 -11.02
C GLY A 7 44.62 -9.00 -10.33
N ALA A 8 43.35 -9.07 -9.95
CA ALA A 8 42.80 -8.02 -9.08
C ALA A 8 43.55 -8.08 -7.74
N LYS A 9 44.25 -7.00 -7.37
CA LYS A 9 44.80 -6.89 -6.02
C LYS A 9 43.62 -6.96 -5.05
N ASN A 10 43.69 -7.89 -4.10
CA ASN A 10 42.64 -8.07 -3.12
C ASN A 10 42.76 -6.95 -2.08
N ASP A 11 42.07 -5.85 -2.36
CA ASP A 11 42.04 -4.64 -1.56
C ASP A 11 41.02 -4.74 -0.41
N SER A 12 40.63 -5.95 0.01
CA SER A 12 39.65 -6.17 1.09
C SER A 12 40.01 -5.52 2.43
N LYS A 13 41.28 -5.18 2.65
CA LYS A 13 41.73 -4.40 3.83
C LYS A 13 41.53 -2.88 3.69
N LEU A 14 41.24 -2.40 2.48
CA LEU A 14 40.97 -0.99 2.17
C LEU A 14 39.46 -0.71 2.04
N THR A 15 38.62 -1.74 1.95
CA THR A 15 37.16 -1.57 1.90
C THR A 15 36.63 -1.33 3.31
N PRO A 16 36.04 -0.15 3.61
CA PRO A 16 35.46 0.13 4.91
C PRO A 16 34.29 -0.82 5.22
N GLU A 17 34.08 -1.14 6.49
CA GLU A 17 32.92 -1.93 6.91
C GLU A 17 31.67 -1.05 6.94
N PHE A 18 30.57 -1.55 6.38
CA PHE A 18 29.27 -0.86 6.36
C PHE A 18 28.75 -0.56 7.77
N GLU A 19 28.26 0.67 7.99
CA GLU A 19 27.58 1.05 9.23
C GLU A 19 26.10 1.35 9.00
N ARG A 20 25.77 2.30 8.09
CA ARG A 20 24.37 2.72 7.86
C ARG A 20 24.17 3.27 6.45
N LEU A 21 23.01 2.94 5.86
CA LEU A 21 22.50 3.56 4.65
C LEU A 21 21.47 4.65 5.02
N GLU A 22 21.67 5.85 4.50
CA GLU A 22 20.77 6.99 4.63
C GLU A 22 20.24 7.39 3.26
N ILE A 23 18.94 7.67 3.17
CA ILE A 23 18.32 8.17 1.93
C ILE A 23 17.79 9.58 2.15
N VAL A 24 18.14 10.48 1.23
CA VAL A 24 17.73 11.89 1.26
C VAL A 24 16.94 12.20 -0.02
N PRO A 25 15.72 12.78 0.08
CA PRO A 25 14.99 13.04 1.32
C PRO A 25 14.49 11.74 1.99
N PRO A 26 14.20 11.76 3.30
CA PRO A 26 13.72 10.59 4.04
C PRO A 26 12.27 10.20 3.70
N SER A 27 11.55 11.06 2.97
CA SER A 27 10.20 10.80 2.46
C SER A 27 9.95 11.61 1.21
N LEU A 28 9.13 11.08 0.30
CA LEU A 28 8.71 11.76 -0.92
C LEU A 28 7.25 12.17 -0.81
N ARG A 29 6.98 13.45 -1.09
CA ARG A 29 5.62 13.97 -1.22
C ARG A 29 5.45 14.54 -2.61
N PHE A 30 4.49 14.00 -3.34
CA PHE A 30 4.12 14.49 -4.65
C PHE A 30 2.81 15.27 -4.60
N THR A 31 2.68 16.27 -5.44
CA THR A 31 1.48 17.09 -5.64
C THR A 31 0.78 16.70 -6.94
N GLU A 32 1.54 16.40 -7.99
CA GLU A 32 1.03 16.20 -9.35
C GLU A 32 1.42 14.84 -9.92
N SER A 33 0.62 14.35 -10.87
CA SER A 33 0.98 13.17 -11.66
C SER A 33 2.15 13.52 -12.59
N GLY A 34 3.12 12.62 -12.73
CA GLY A 34 4.34 12.85 -13.50
C GLY A 34 5.39 13.71 -12.78
N GLN A 35 5.09 14.24 -11.58
CA GLN A 35 6.09 14.97 -10.80
C GLN A 35 7.24 14.03 -10.43
N THR A 36 8.47 14.53 -10.61
CA THR A 36 9.68 13.79 -10.29
C THR A 36 10.39 14.36 -9.06
N GLN A 37 11.00 13.49 -8.28
CA GLN A 37 11.87 13.85 -7.15
C GLN A 37 13.09 12.92 -7.14
N ARG A 38 14.25 13.47 -6.80
CA ARG A 38 15.51 12.70 -6.76
C ARG A 38 15.76 12.19 -5.34
N LEU A 39 16.15 10.93 -5.26
CA LEU A 39 16.71 10.29 -4.07
C LEU A 39 18.24 10.28 -4.17
N GLN A 40 18.88 10.51 -3.04
CA GLN A 40 20.31 10.29 -2.86
C GLN A 40 20.51 9.22 -1.80
N ALA A 41 21.34 8.23 -2.11
CA ALA A 41 21.75 7.20 -1.18
C ALA A 41 23.15 7.52 -0.67
N ILE A 42 23.26 7.70 0.64
CA ILE A 42 24.50 8.07 1.32
C ILE A 42 24.83 6.95 2.31
N VAL A 43 26.02 6.39 2.19
CA VAL A 43 26.53 5.40 3.14
C VAL A 43 27.43 6.09 4.14
N HIS A 44 27.21 5.74 5.40
CA HIS A 44 28.13 6.02 6.50
C HIS A 44 28.87 4.71 6.78
N TRP A 45 30.19 4.78 6.76
CA TRP A 45 31.09 3.65 7.01
C TRP A 45 31.61 3.71 8.45
N LYS A 46 31.97 2.55 9.03
CA LYS A 46 32.46 2.48 10.42
C LYS A 46 33.76 3.23 10.69
N ASP A 47 34.54 3.52 9.66
CA ASP A 47 35.75 4.34 9.75
C ASP A 47 35.45 5.85 9.77
N GLY A 48 34.15 6.22 9.72
CA GLY A 48 33.66 7.60 9.70
C GLY A 48 33.61 8.23 8.32
N SER A 49 34.04 7.52 7.26
CA SER A 49 33.90 8.02 5.89
C SER A 49 32.44 8.00 5.43
N ILE A 50 32.09 8.93 4.54
CA ILE A 50 30.74 9.11 4.01
C ILE A 50 30.84 9.16 2.49
N GLU A 51 29.99 8.40 1.79
CA GLU A 51 30.02 8.29 0.33
C GLU A 51 28.61 8.36 -0.28
N ASP A 52 28.47 9.09 -1.40
CA ASP A 52 27.26 9.04 -2.23
C ASP A 52 27.31 7.80 -3.12
N VAL A 53 26.45 6.84 -2.81
CA VAL A 53 26.34 5.55 -3.49
C VAL A 53 25.07 5.44 -4.33
N THR A 54 24.44 6.58 -4.68
CA THR A 54 23.16 6.61 -5.42
C THR A 54 23.20 5.77 -6.69
N GLN A 55 24.28 5.88 -7.47
CA GLN A 55 24.45 5.15 -8.73
C GLN A 55 24.73 3.65 -8.55
N LEU A 56 25.10 3.24 -7.34
CA LEU A 56 25.36 1.85 -6.98
C LEU A 56 24.17 1.23 -6.24
N THR A 57 23.21 2.05 -5.82
CA THR A 57 22.05 1.65 -5.04
C THR A 57 20.97 1.12 -5.97
N ARG A 58 20.45 -0.06 -5.67
CA ARG A 58 19.28 -0.58 -6.36
C ARG A 58 18.02 -0.03 -5.72
N PHE A 59 17.25 0.76 -6.46
CA PHE A 59 15.93 1.22 -6.04
C PHE A 59 14.82 0.31 -6.57
N ARG A 60 13.78 0.08 -5.76
CA ARG A 60 12.58 -0.67 -6.16
C ARG A 60 11.34 -0.04 -5.54
N SER A 61 10.29 0.19 -6.32
CA SER A 61 8.99 0.57 -5.77
C SER A 61 8.20 -0.65 -5.30
N ASN A 62 7.49 -0.53 -4.19
CA ASN A 62 6.57 -1.57 -3.71
C ASN A 62 5.26 -1.59 -4.51
N ASP A 63 4.84 -0.43 -5.01
CA ASP A 63 3.68 -0.27 -5.88
C ASP A 63 3.96 0.79 -6.94
N GLU A 64 4.25 0.31 -8.16
CA GLU A 64 4.57 1.14 -9.32
C GLU A 64 3.37 1.88 -9.90
N SER A 65 2.14 1.51 -9.54
CA SER A 65 0.94 2.25 -9.96
C SER A 65 0.83 3.62 -9.27
N ILE A 66 1.50 3.78 -8.13
CA ILE A 66 1.51 5.02 -7.34
C ILE A 66 2.76 5.84 -7.63
N ALA A 67 3.94 5.20 -7.56
CA ALA A 67 5.20 5.85 -7.91
C ALA A 67 6.20 4.84 -8.48
N THR A 68 6.88 5.23 -9.56
CA THR A 68 7.99 4.48 -10.15
C THR A 68 9.32 5.07 -9.71
N VAL A 69 10.40 4.31 -9.84
CA VAL A 69 11.76 4.78 -9.58
C VAL A 69 12.71 4.19 -10.62
N ASN A 70 13.61 4.99 -11.16
CA ASN A 70 14.62 4.52 -12.10
C ASN A 70 15.96 4.19 -11.42
N GLU A 71 16.90 3.65 -12.18
CA GLU A 71 18.22 3.20 -11.70
C GLU A 71 19.09 4.33 -11.15
N ILE A 72 18.83 5.58 -11.55
CA ILE A 72 19.57 6.76 -11.07
C ILE A 72 18.90 7.45 -9.87
N GLY A 73 17.88 6.81 -9.27
CA GLY A 73 17.21 7.31 -8.07
C GLY A 73 16.19 8.42 -8.32
N ILE A 74 15.67 8.59 -9.54
CA ILE A 74 14.58 9.53 -9.82
C ILE A 74 13.25 8.79 -9.64
N ALA A 75 12.47 9.23 -8.66
CA ALA A 75 11.13 8.77 -8.39
C ALA A 75 10.10 9.63 -9.12
N THR A 76 9.11 9.00 -9.77
CA THR A 76 8.06 9.68 -10.55
C THR A 76 6.68 9.25 -10.05
N ALA A 77 5.83 10.21 -9.71
CA ALA A 77 4.46 9.95 -9.30
C ALA A 77 3.57 9.56 -10.48
N THR A 78 2.61 8.67 -10.25
CA THR A 78 1.61 8.27 -11.24
C THR A 78 0.20 8.57 -10.72
N VAL A 79 -0.36 7.71 -9.86
CA VAL A 79 -1.70 7.90 -9.28
C VAL A 79 -1.61 8.39 -7.82
N SER A 80 -2.69 8.99 -7.30
CA SER A 80 -2.80 9.27 -5.86
C SER A 80 -2.77 7.98 -5.05
N GLY A 81 -2.05 7.97 -3.94
CA GLY A 81 -1.90 6.82 -3.07
C GLY A 81 -0.65 6.92 -2.20
N ASP A 82 -0.38 5.88 -1.43
CA ASP A 82 0.83 5.72 -0.64
C ASP A 82 1.60 4.46 -1.03
N THR A 83 2.91 4.59 -1.13
CA THR A 83 3.82 3.50 -1.49
C THR A 83 5.15 3.69 -0.77
N HIS A 84 6.05 2.73 -0.95
CA HIS A 84 7.41 2.82 -0.44
C HIS A 84 8.39 2.50 -1.56
N ILE A 85 9.44 3.30 -1.67
CA ILE A 85 10.60 3.00 -2.48
C ILE A 85 11.65 2.38 -1.56
N ILE A 86 12.12 1.19 -1.89
CA ILE A 86 13.12 0.47 -1.11
C ILE A 86 14.46 0.64 -1.80
N ALA A 87 15.43 1.19 -1.07
CA ALA A 87 16.81 1.32 -1.49
C ALA A 87 17.64 0.17 -0.91
N PHE A 88 18.38 -0.51 -1.78
CA PHE A 88 19.29 -1.60 -1.42
C PHE A 88 20.73 -1.23 -1.78
N TYR A 89 21.61 -1.22 -0.80
CA TYR A 89 23.05 -1.06 -1.01
C TYR A 89 23.82 -1.82 0.07
N ASP A 90 24.72 -2.72 -0.35
CA ASP A 90 25.45 -3.64 0.54
C ASP A 90 24.51 -4.34 1.55
N ASN A 91 24.73 -4.17 2.86
CA ASN A 91 23.86 -4.69 3.93
C ASN A 91 22.71 -3.73 4.31
N GLY A 92 22.64 -2.56 3.67
CA GLY A 92 21.63 -1.54 3.90
C GLY A 92 20.35 -1.77 3.11
N ILE A 93 19.22 -1.81 3.82
CA ILE A 93 17.88 -1.79 3.24
C ILE A 93 17.13 -0.63 3.88
N GLN A 94 16.86 0.42 3.10
CA GLN A 94 16.19 1.61 3.60
C GLN A 94 14.88 1.86 2.85
N PRO A 95 13.71 1.74 3.52
CA PRO A 95 12.44 2.12 2.94
C PRO A 95 12.26 3.64 3.00
N VAL A 96 11.81 4.22 1.89
CA VAL A 96 11.49 5.63 1.75
C VAL A 96 10.00 5.74 1.43
N PRO A 97 9.17 6.21 2.38
CA PRO A 97 7.75 6.41 2.11
C PRO A 97 7.58 7.48 1.04
N GLY A 98 6.76 7.16 0.03
CA GLY A 98 6.37 8.08 -1.03
C GLY A 98 4.85 8.13 -1.14
N TYR A 99 4.28 9.32 -1.25
CA TYR A 99 2.82 9.42 -1.41
C TYR A 99 2.42 10.62 -2.26
N ARG A 100 1.28 10.47 -2.91
CA ARG A 100 0.54 11.54 -3.55
C ARG A 100 -0.84 11.63 -2.92
N PRO A 101 -1.21 12.74 -2.27
CA PRO A 101 -2.51 12.89 -1.64
C PRO A 101 -3.69 12.61 -2.58
N VAL A 102 -4.79 12.09 -2.02
CA VAL A 102 -6.04 11.83 -2.76
C VAL A 102 -6.94 13.06 -2.84
N SER A 103 -6.70 14.08 -2.01
CA SER A 103 -7.42 15.35 -2.05
C SER A 103 -6.58 16.50 -1.46
N ASP A 104 -7.06 17.73 -1.65
CA ASP A 104 -6.43 18.95 -1.14
C ASP A 104 -6.71 19.21 0.35
N LYS A 105 -7.54 18.37 1.00
CA LYS A 105 -7.80 18.46 2.43
C LYS A 105 -6.61 17.91 3.19
N LEU A 106 -5.62 18.76 3.44
CA LEU A 106 -4.35 18.39 4.07
C LEU A 106 -4.02 19.35 5.21
N GLY A 107 -3.25 18.88 6.19
CA GLY A 107 -2.79 19.71 7.31
C GLY A 107 -3.95 20.44 7.97
N ASP A 108 -3.89 21.78 8.01
CA ASP A 108 -4.89 22.64 8.62
C ASP A 108 -6.23 22.65 7.86
N ALA A 109 -6.24 22.32 6.57
CA ALA A 109 -7.45 22.18 5.77
C ALA A 109 -8.16 20.82 5.97
N TYR A 110 -7.55 19.90 6.72
CA TYR A 110 -8.16 18.61 7.04
C TYR A 110 -9.25 18.81 8.12
N PRO A 111 -10.47 18.29 7.91
CA PRO A 111 -11.55 18.46 8.87
C PRO A 111 -11.22 17.82 10.21
N GLU A 112 -11.72 18.41 11.29
CA GLU A 112 -11.56 17.82 12.61
C GLU A 112 -12.23 16.45 12.66
N ALA A 113 -11.42 15.43 12.94
CA ALA A 113 -11.87 14.06 13.07
C ALA A 113 -11.71 13.65 14.54
N ALA A 114 -12.79 13.14 15.13
CA ALA A 114 -12.76 12.63 16.49
C ALA A 114 -11.78 11.45 16.57
N ALA A 115 -10.81 11.55 17.47
CA ALA A 115 -9.84 10.49 17.74
C ALA A 115 -9.89 10.17 19.24
N THR A 116 -10.64 9.14 19.59
CA THR A 116 -10.91 8.76 20.99
C THR A 116 -9.81 7.91 21.60
N SER A 117 -9.12 7.10 20.80
CA SER A 117 -8.01 6.25 21.23
C SER A 117 -6.69 6.68 20.61
N GLU A 118 -5.57 6.19 21.15
CA GLU A 118 -4.24 6.38 20.57
C GLU A 118 -4.15 5.81 19.14
N VAL A 119 -4.80 4.67 18.90
CA VAL A 119 -4.89 4.07 17.57
C VAL A 119 -5.65 4.99 16.61
N ASP A 120 -6.76 5.59 17.04
CA ASP A 120 -7.50 6.55 16.21
C ASP A 120 -6.65 7.77 15.87
N GLN A 121 -5.82 8.25 16.81
CA GLN A 121 -4.94 9.38 16.56
C GLN A 121 -3.91 9.06 15.46
N LEU A 122 -3.32 7.87 15.49
CA LEU A 122 -2.39 7.40 14.45
C LEU A 122 -3.09 7.23 13.10
N ILE A 123 -4.30 6.68 13.08
CA ILE A 123 -5.11 6.54 11.88
C ILE A 123 -5.43 7.92 11.29
N VAL A 124 -5.98 8.83 12.09
CA VAL A 124 -6.32 10.19 11.66
C VAL A 124 -5.08 10.93 11.17
N ALA A 125 -3.93 10.79 11.83
CA ALA A 125 -2.68 11.38 11.37
C ALA A 125 -2.27 10.86 9.98
N LYS A 126 -2.35 9.53 9.75
CA LYS A 126 -2.06 8.95 8.44
C LYS A 126 -3.06 9.39 7.37
N LEU A 127 -4.36 9.37 7.69
CA LEU A 127 -5.42 9.81 6.77
C LEU A 127 -5.28 11.30 6.43
N ARG A 128 -4.89 12.14 7.40
CA ARG A 128 -4.57 13.56 7.21
C ARG A 128 -3.39 13.77 6.25
N THR A 129 -2.34 12.98 6.38
CA THR A 129 -1.20 13.00 5.44
C THR A 129 -1.61 12.64 4.02
N LEU A 130 -2.53 11.69 3.86
CA LEU A 130 -3.01 11.24 2.54
C LEU A 130 -4.17 12.09 1.99
N GLY A 131 -4.76 12.96 2.78
CA GLY A 131 -5.95 13.73 2.41
C GLY A 131 -7.22 12.88 2.28
N VAL A 132 -7.29 11.75 2.97
CA VAL A 132 -8.48 10.88 2.99
C VAL A 132 -9.37 11.35 4.14
N VAL A 133 -10.55 11.90 3.84
CA VAL A 133 -11.51 12.26 4.89
C VAL A 133 -12.44 11.08 5.16
N PRO A 134 -12.48 10.52 6.37
CA PRO A 134 -13.37 9.41 6.69
C PRO A 134 -14.83 9.87 6.68
N SER A 135 -15.54 9.59 5.59
CA SER A 135 -17.00 9.78 5.46
C SER A 135 -17.78 8.73 6.25
N GLU A 136 -17.26 7.50 6.28
CA GLU A 136 -17.98 6.31 6.75
C GLU A 136 -18.09 6.18 8.27
N ALA A 137 -17.27 6.93 9.03
CA ALA A 137 -17.35 6.90 10.49
C ALA A 137 -18.74 7.37 11.00
N LYS A 138 -19.42 8.24 10.25
CA LYS A 138 -20.76 8.76 10.58
C LYS A 138 -21.89 7.75 10.42
N CYS A 139 -21.65 6.66 9.71
CA CYS A 139 -22.62 5.60 9.47
C CYS A 139 -22.17 4.25 10.04
N ALA A 140 -21.09 4.21 10.83
CA ALA A 140 -20.58 2.99 11.44
C ALA A 140 -21.61 2.30 12.36
N ASP A 141 -22.54 3.07 12.95
CA ASP A 141 -23.69 2.59 13.72
C ASP A 141 -24.72 1.82 12.87
N LYS A 142 -24.67 1.96 11.54
CA LYS A 142 -25.58 1.30 10.59
C LYS A 142 -25.01 0.02 10.02
N TYR A 143 -23.76 -0.33 10.33
CA TYR A 143 -23.08 -1.49 9.77
C TYR A 143 -22.53 -2.40 10.87
N ALA A 144 -22.56 -3.70 10.60
CA ALA A 144 -21.82 -4.70 11.35
C ALA A 144 -20.79 -5.34 10.41
N ILE A 145 -19.53 -5.42 10.84
CA ILE A 145 -18.47 -6.05 10.04
C ILE A 145 -18.35 -7.51 10.46
N LEU A 146 -18.71 -8.42 9.56
CA LEU A 146 -18.45 -9.86 9.70
C LEU A 146 -17.10 -10.19 9.06
N ARG A 147 -16.07 -10.45 9.87
CA ARG A 147 -14.69 -10.70 9.39
C ARG A 147 -14.42 -12.14 8.92
N GLY A 148 -15.35 -13.05 9.15
CA GLY A 148 -15.22 -14.44 8.74
C GLY A 148 -16.50 -15.22 9.01
N VAL A 149 -16.79 -16.20 8.15
CA VAL A 149 -17.93 -17.10 8.27
C VAL A 149 -17.45 -18.52 7.99
N ASN A 150 -17.80 -19.47 8.84
CA ASN A 150 -17.37 -20.86 8.73
C ASN A 150 -18.58 -21.79 8.48
N HIS A 151 -18.38 -22.87 7.73
CA HIS A 151 -19.39 -23.91 7.49
C HIS A 151 -18.76 -25.30 7.53
N THR A 152 -19.56 -26.33 7.80
CA THR A 152 -19.08 -27.73 7.96
C THR A 152 -19.19 -28.56 6.68
N LEU A 153 -19.33 -27.93 5.51
CA LEU A 153 -19.52 -28.62 4.23
C LEU A 153 -18.18 -28.71 3.49
N ALA A 154 -17.83 -29.90 2.99
CA ALA A 154 -16.53 -30.15 2.36
C ALA A 154 -16.38 -29.55 0.95
N ALA A 155 -17.37 -28.81 0.44
CA ALA A 155 -17.35 -28.23 -0.90
C ALA A 155 -17.63 -26.73 -0.86
N HIS A 156 -16.73 -25.94 -1.43
CA HIS A 156 -16.82 -24.48 -1.51
C HIS A 156 -18.16 -23.98 -2.07
N ARG A 157 -18.65 -24.60 -3.15
CA ARG A 157 -19.94 -24.23 -3.77
C ARG A 157 -21.14 -24.47 -2.83
N LEU A 158 -21.18 -25.62 -2.16
CA LEU A 158 -22.26 -25.94 -1.22
C LEU A 158 -22.19 -25.07 0.05
N GLY A 159 -20.99 -24.73 0.48
CA GLY A 159 -20.74 -23.76 1.53
C GLY A 159 -21.30 -22.38 1.21
N ALA A 160 -20.94 -21.83 0.04
CA ALA A 160 -21.46 -20.55 -0.43
C ALA A 160 -22.99 -20.59 -0.55
N GLU A 161 -23.57 -21.65 -1.12
CA GLU A 161 -25.02 -21.81 -1.21
C GLU A 161 -25.69 -21.83 0.17
N TYR A 162 -25.10 -22.54 1.14
CA TYR A 162 -25.60 -22.55 2.51
C TYR A 162 -25.59 -21.14 3.14
N LEU A 163 -24.46 -20.42 3.03
CA LEU A 163 -24.33 -19.09 3.62
C LEU A 163 -25.28 -18.07 2.98
N MET A 164 -25.51 -18.18 1.67
CA MET A 164 -26.36 -17.25 0.93
C MET A 164 -27.85 -17.53 1.07
N THR A 165 -28.25 -18.72 1.50
CA THR A 165 -29.66 -19.14 1.67
C THR A 165 -30.08 -19.35 3.12
N GLY A 166 -29.11 -19.46 4.04
CA GLY A 166 -29.32 -19.86 5.43
C GLY A 166 -29.75 -21.32 5.62
N ASN A 167 -29.88 -22.10 4.54
CA ASN A 167 -30.41 -23.46 4.55
C ASN A 167 -29.38 -24.44 3.98
N ARG A 168 -29.19 -25.59 4.64
CA ARG A 168 -28.26 -26.61 4.16
C ARG A 168 -28.75 -27.13 2.79
N PRO A 169 -27.91 -27.17 1.75
CA PRO A 169 -28.33 -27.57 0.41
C PRO A 169 -28.93 -28.98 0.38
N LEU A 170 -30.06 -29.13 -0.31
CA LEU A 170 -30.75 -30.40 -0.51
C LEU A 170 -30.84 -30.70 -2.02
N PRO A 171 -30.66 -31.96 -2.47
CA PRO A 171 -30.77 -32.30 -3.89
C PRO A 171 -32.15 -32.02 -4.50
N SER A 172 -33.20 -32.12 -3.68
CA SER A 172 -34.60 -32.01 -4.12
C SER A 172 -35.15 -30.60 -4.06
N LEU A 173 -34.48 -29.66 -3.38
CA LEU A 173 -35.03 -28.35 -3.08
C LEU A 173 -33.96 -27.27 -3.11
N LYS A 174 -34.20 -26.25 -3.92
CA LYS A 174 -33.34 -25.06 -4.02
C LYS A 174 -34.02 -23.88 -3.35
N TYR A 175 -33.35 -23.30 -2.37
CA TYR A 175 -33.81 -22.08 -1.70
C TYR A 175 -33.30 -20.86 -2.46
N PRO A 176 -34.12 -19.79 -2.59
CA PRO A 176 -33.62 -18.52 -3.10
C PRO A 176 -32.59 -17.93 -2.13
N THR A 177 -31.57 -17.25 -2.66
CA THR A 177 -30.62 -16.53 -1.81
C THR A 177 -31.29 -15.31 -1.17
N TYR A 178 -30.76 -14.85 -0.04
CA TYR A 178 -31.23 -13.61 0.59
C TYR A 178 -31.23 -12.44 -0.40
N GLY A 179 -30.18 -12.30 -1.22
CA GLY A 179 -30.09 -11.25 -2.25
C GLY A 179 -31.18 -11.35 -3.33
N ALA A 180 -31.56 -12.56 -3.74
CA ALA A 180 -32.64 -12.77 -4.71
C ALA A 180 -34.02 -12.42 -4.12
N VAL A 181 -34.28 -12.80 -2.86
CA VAL A 181 -35.52 -12.43 -2.15
C VAL A 181 -35.60 -10.92 -1.98
N ILE A 182 -34.53 -10.28 -1.49
CA ILE A 182 -34.47 -8.82 -1.30
C ILE A 182 -34.71 -8.09 -2.62
N SER A 183 -34.10 -8.55 -3.72
CA SER A 183 -34.27 -7.93 -5.04
C SER A 183 -35.70 -8.07 -5.57
N LYS A 184 -36.38 -9.17 -5.25
CA LYS A 184 -37.79 -9.38 -5.59
C LYS A 184 -38.72 -8.48 -4.76
N GLU A 185 -38.54 -8.46 -3.44
CA GLU A 185 -39.45 -7.76 -2.51
C GLU A 185 -39.31 -6.24 -2.57
N LEU A 186 -38.10 -5.71 -2.73
CA LEU A 186 -37.85 -4.26 -2.75
C LEU A 186 -37.88 -3.63 -4.16
N GLY A 187 -38.12 -4.45 -5.20
CA GLY A 187 -38.00 -4.06 -6.60
C GLY A 187 -36.60 -3.55 -6.97
N GLY A 188 -36.37 -3.08 -8.20
CA GLY A 188 -35.06 -2.53 -8.59
C GLY A 188 -34.89 -2.33 -10.10
N PRO A 189 -33.73 -1.82 -10.53
CA PRO A 189 -33.37 -1.77 -11.95
C PRO A 189 -33.48 -3.17 -12.57
N ARG A 190 -34.05 -3.26 -13.77
CA ARG A 190 -34.33 -4.55 -14.43
C ARG A 190 -33.06 -5.36 -14.70
N ASP A 191 -31.94 -4.67 -14.88
CA ASP A 191 -30.70 -5.26 -15.37
C ASP A 191 -29.69 -5.56 -14.25
N ILE A 192 -29.91 -5.05 -13.03
CA ILE A 192 -28.94 -5.19 -11.92
C ILE A 192 -29.70 -5.49 -10.60
N PRO A 193 -29.46 -6.65 -9.97
CA PRO A 193 -30.01 -6.97 -8.65
C PRO A 193 -29.56 -5.96 -7.60
N ARG A 194 -30.45 -5.58 -6.67
CA ARG A 194 -30.13 -4.61 -5.60
C ARG A 194 -29.02 -5.06 -4.65
N SER A 195 -28.76 -6.37 -4.56
CA SER A 195 -27.67 -6.91 -3.77
C SER A 195 -26.29 -6.69 -4.40
N VAL A 196 -26.21 -6.09 -5.59
CA VAL A 196 -24.98 -5.78 -6.31
C VAL A 196 -24.81 -4.26 -6.37
N ALA A 197 -23.69 -3.77 -5.85
CA ALA A 197 -23.28 -2.38 -6.01
C ALA A 197 -22.20 -2.29 -7.09
N ILE A 198 -22.39 -1.40 -8.07
CA ILE A 198 -21.36 -1.07 -9.06
C ILE A 198 -20.77 0.28 -8.64
N PRO A 199 -19.46 0.36 -8.31
CA PRO A 199 -18.83 1.64 -8.06
C PRO A 199 -18.92 2.51 -9.33
N LYS A 200 -19.29 3.77 -9.16
CA LYS A 200 -19.29 4.77 -10.24
C LYS A 200 -17.92 5.39 -10.42
#